data_AF-A0A5N9HRY3-F1
#
_entry.id   AF-A0A5N9HRY3-F1
#
_cell.length_a   1.000
_cell.length_b   1.000
_cell.length_c   1.000
_cell.angle_alpha   90.00
_cell.angle_beta   90.00
_cell.angle_gamma   90.00
#
_symmetry.space_group_name_H-M   'P 1'
#
loop_
_entity.id
_entity.type
_entity.pdbx_description
1 polymer ?
#
loop_
_entity_poly.entity_id
_entity_poly.type
_entity_poly.pdbx_seq_one_letter_code
_entity_poly.pdbx_strand_id
1 'polypeptide(L)' 'MRGELNNFQETFPDTGNADMVETMRAYHEAGFDGWITPDHAIHIDGDSDWGHCYWAYAVGHIRGIDQALKGTSRLA' A
#
# COMPACT_ATOMS: atom_id res chain seq x y z
N MET A 1 -9.65 0.94 1.24
CA MET A 1 -11.06 1.27 1.57
C MET A 1 -11.90 1.19 0.31
N ARG A 2 -13.14 0.72 0.43
CA ARG A 2 -14.16 0.72 -0.63
C ARG A 2 -15.49 1.23 -0.07
N GLY A 3 -16.22 2.01 -0.85
CA GLY A 3 -17.51 2.59 -0.45
C GLY A 3 -17.49 4.11 -0.39
N GLU A 4 -18.45 4.69 0.32
CA GLU A 4 -18.67 6.14 0.42
C GLU A 4 -18.68 6.61 1.89
N LEU A 5 -18.81 7.92 2.09
CA LEU A 5 -18.92 8.51 3.42
C LEU A 5 -20.05 7.86 4.22
N ASN A 6 -19.77 7.47 5.47
CA ASN A 6 -20.66 6.74 6.38
C ASN A 6 -21.02 5.30 5.98
N ASN A 7 -20.48 4.77 4.88
CA ASN A 7 -20.61 3.37 4.49
C ASN A 7 -19.38 2.92 3.70
N PHE A 8 -18.28 2.74 4.42
CA PHE A 8 -17.02 2.25 3.85
C PHE A 8 -16.53 1.01 4.58
N GLN A 9 -15.77 0.20 3.87
CA GLN A 9 -15.09 -0.98 4.40
C GLN A 9 -13.60 -0.88 4.10
N GLU A 10 -12.77 -1.25 5.07
CA GLU A 10 -11.34 -1.43 4.83
C GLU A 10 -11.07 -2.65 3.95
N THR A 11 -10.09 -2.52 3.06
CA THR A 11 -9.82 -3.50 2.01
C THR A 11 -8.33 -3.68 1.87
N PHE A 12 -7.90 -4.77 1.22
CA PHE A 12 -6.49 -4.93 0.88
C PHE A 12 -6.04 -3.71 0.03
N PRO A 13 -4.74 -3.33 0.13
CA PRO A 13 -4.18 -2.21 -0.61
C PRO A 13 -4.51 -2.18 -2.12
N ASP A 14 -4.69 -3.33 -2.75
CA ASP A 14 -4.93 -3.50 -4.19
C ASP A 14 -6.42 -3.62 -4.58
N THR A 15 -7.34 -3.73 -3.63
CA THR A 15 -8.77 -4.00 -3.93
C THR A 15 -9.72 -2.87 -3.54
N GLY A 16 -9.18 -1.72 -3.12
CA GLY A 16 -9.95 -0.55 -2.71
C GLY A 16 -10.27 0.42 -3.85
N ASN A 17 -10.83 1.58 -3.50
CA ASN A 17 -11.05 2.69 -4.41
C ASN A 17 -9.78 3.50 -4.70
N ALA A 18 -8.72 3.32 -3.91
CA ALA A 18 -7.48 4.07 -4.04
C ALA A 18 -6.56 3.42 -5.09
N ASP A 19 -5.97 4.26 -5.95
CA ASP A 19 -4.86 3.84 -6.81
C ASP A 19 -3.54 4.03 -6.06
N MET A 20 -2.99 2.92 -5.57
CA MET A 20 -1.75 2.94 -4.78
C MET A 20 -0.51 3.29 -5.64
N VAL A 21 -0.56 3.06 -6.95
CA VAL A 21 0.54 3.41 -7.87
C VAL A 21 0.57 4.91 -8.08
N GLU A 22 -0.57 5.52 -8.39
CA GLU A 22 -0.68 6.97 -8.55
C GLU A 22 -0.41 7.71 -7.25
N THR A 23 -0.82 7.15 -6.12
CA THR A 23 -0.47 7.67 -4.79
C THR A 23 1.05 7.69 -4.59
N MET A 24 1.75 6.60 -4.92
CA MET A 24 3.21 6.55 -4.80
C MET A 24 3.92 7.52 -5.77
N ARG A 25 3.42 7.67 -7.01
CA ARG A 25 3.93 8.68 -7.96
C ARG A 25 3.80 10.08 -7.39
N ALA A 26 2.64 10.43 -6.84
CA ALA A 26 2.41 11.74 -6.24
C ALA A 26 3.39 12.03 -5.09
N TYR A 27 3.72 11.02 -4.26
CA TYR A 27 4.76 11.18 -3.23
C TYR A 27 6.14 11.45 -3.83
N HIS A 28 6.54 10.72 -4.88
CA HIS A 28 7.82 10.94 -5.56
C HIS A 28 7.88 12.33 -6.22
N GLU A 29 6.81 12.76 -6.89
CA GLU A 29 6.71 14.07 -7.55
C GLU A 29 6.74 15.23 -6.55
N ALA A 30 6.17 15.04 -5.36
CA ALA A 30 6.24 15.99 -4.26
C ALA A 30 7.62 16.04 -3.57
N GLY A 31 8.56 15.17 -3.96
CA GLY A 31 9.89 15.09 -3.35
C GLY A 31 9.89 14.48 -1.95
N PHE A 32 8.91 13.64 -1.62
CA PHE A 32 8.87 12.96 -0.32
C PHE A 32 9.97 11.89 -0.23
N ASP A 33 10.83 12.00 0.79
CA ASP A 33 11.94 11.06 1.08
C ASP A 33 11.81 10.42 2.47
N GLY A 34 10.58 10.38 3.00
CA GLY A 34 10.28 9.81 4.32
C GLY A 34 9.94 8.34 4.28
N TRP A 35 9.62 7.80 5.45
CA TRP A 35 9.14 6.43 5.60
C TRP A 35 7.65 6.33 5.25
N ILE A 36 7.29 5.25 4.54
CA ILE A 36 5.89 4.88 4.27
C ILE A 36 5.61 3.60 5.05
N THR A 37 4.58 3.63 5.89
CA THR A 37 4.11 2.49 6.68
C THR A 37 2.67 2.16 6.31
N PRO A 38 2.28 0.87 6.27
CA PRO A 38 0.87 0.51 6.30
C PRO A 38 0.26 0.94 7.65
N ASP A 39 -1.06 1.15 7.65
CA ASP A 39 -1.79 1.75 8.78
C ASP A 39 -2.68 0.73 9.51
N HIS A 40 -3.67 0.16 8.82
CA HIS A 40 -4.61 -0.81 9.38
C HIS A 40 -4.35 -2.22 8.86
N ALA A 41 -4.48 -3.23 9.74
CA ALA A 41 -4.39 -4.63 9.37
C ALA A 41 -5.75 -5.25 9.08
N ILE A 42 -5.80 -6.09 8.05
CA ILE A 42 -6.98 -6.92 7.77
C ILE A 42 -6.73 -8.31 8.32
N HIS A 43 -7.74 -8.83 9.02
CA HIS A 43 -7.73 -10.19 9.51
C HIS A 43 -7.64 -11.18 8.33
N ILE A 44 -6.69 -12.11 8.43
CA ILE A 44 -6.52 -13.22 7.49
C ILE A 44 -6.69 -14.51 8.29
N ASP A 45 -7.55 -15.41 7.80
CA ASP A 45 -7.76 -16.72 8.43
C ASP A 45 -6.44 -17.48 8.51
N GLY A 46 -6.05 -17.87 9.74
CA GLY A 46 -4.79 -18.57 10.00
C GLY A 46 -3.56 -17.67 10.17
N ASP A 47 -3.72 -16.35 10.16
CA ASP A 47 -2.68 -15.41 10.61
C ASP A 47 -2.70 -15.29 12.14
N SER A 48 -1.61 -14.77 12.69
CA SER A 48 -1.48 -14.36 14.09
C SER A 48 -2.44 -13.20 14.44
N ASP A 49 -2.75 -13.06 15.74
CA ASP A 49 -3.52 -11.91 16.26
C ASP A 49 -2.92 -10.55 15.89
N TRP A 50 -1.59 -10.50 15.73
CA TRP A 50 -0.88 -9.28 15.30
C TRP A 50 -1.01 -9.02 13.79
N GLY A 51 -1.34 -10.02 12.97
CA GLY A 51 -1.46 -9.88 11.52
C GLY A 51 -0.13 -9.92 10.76
N HIS A 52 0.85 -10.73 11.19
CA HIS A 52 2.18 -10.81 10.55
C HIS A 52 2.11 -11.07 9.04
N CYS A 53 1.22 -11.93 8.56
CA CYS A 53 1.06 -12.19 7.12
C CYS A 53 0.51 -10.95 6.41
N TYR A 54 -0.50 -10.28 6.99
CA TYR A 54 -1.02 -9.03 6.44
C TYR A 54 0.07 -7.95 6.37
N TRP A 55 0.84 -7.75 7.44
CA TRP A 55 1.89 -6.74 7.45
C TRP A 55 2.98 -7.03 6.42
N ALA A 56 3.40 -8.29 6.31
CA ALA A 56 4.34 -8.70 5.28
C ALA A 56 3.80 -8.41 3.87
N TYR A 57 2.53 -8.70 3.62
CA TYR A 57 1.85 -8.38 2.37
C TYR A 57 1.81 -6.87 2.09
N ALA A 58 1.33 -6.06 3.04
CA ALA A 58 1.15 -4.62 2.86
C ALA A 58 2.49 -3.89 2.67
N VAL A 59 3.51 -4.22 3.49
CA VAL A 59 4.88 -3.69 3.32
C VAL A 59 5.46 -4.14 1.99
N GLY A 60 5.28 -5.41 1.62
CA GLY A 60 5.72 -5.94 0.33
C GLY A 60 5.09 -5.22 -0.85
N HIS A 61 3.79 -4.95 -0.81
CA HIS A 61 3.05 -4.24 -1.85
C HIS A 61 3.57 -2.81 -2.03
N ILE A 62 3.72 -2.04 -0.93
CA ILE A 62 4.27 -0.68 -0.94
C ILE A 62 5.69 -0.68 -1.55
N ARG A 63 6.57 -1.59 -1.07
CA ARG A 63 7.94 -1.69 -1.58
C ARG A 63 7.99 -2.12 -3.05
N GLY A 64 7.08 -2.98 -3.49
CA GLY A 64 6.98 -3.42 -4.87
C GLY A 64 6.65 -2.26 -5.81
N ILE A 65 5.67 -1.43 -5.46
CA ILE A 65 5.31 -0.23 -6.22
C ILE A 65 6.50 0.74 -6.28
N ASP A 66 7.11 1.05 -5.13
CA ASP A 66 8.25 1.95 -5.05
C ASP A 66 9.43 1.47 -5.93
N GLN A 67 9.76 0.18 -5.86
CA GLN A 67 10.81 -0.42 -6.69
C GLN A 67 10.47 -0.40 -8.18
N ALA A 68 9.22 -0.67 -8.55
CA ALA A 68 8.79 -0.64 -9.96
C ALA A 68 8.90 0.78 -10.54
N LEU A 69 8.47 1.79 -9.79
CA LEU A 69 8.56 3.20 -10.19
C LEU A 69 10.02 3.66 -10.29
N LYS A 70 10.86 3.32 -9.31
CA LYS A 70 12.31 3.62 -9.33
C LYS A 70 13.09 2.80 -10.36
N GLY A 71 12.67 1.57 -10.65
CA GLY A 71 13.29 0.65 -11.59
C GLY A 71 13.27 1.14 -13.04
N THR A 72 12.31 2.02 -13.36
CA THR A 72 12.28 2.79 -14.63
C THR A 72 13.53 3.68 -14.80
N SER A 73 14.21 4.07 -13.71
CA SER A 73 15.37 4.96 -13.73
C SER A 73 16.72 4.27 -13.99
N ARG A 74 16.81 2.94 -13.98
CA ARG A 74 18.10 2.22 -14.18
C ARG A 74 18.42 1.87 -15.65
N LEU A 75 17.54 2.26 -16.58
CA LEU A 75 17.68 2.01 -18.02
C LEU A 75 17.80 3.32 -18.85
N ALA A 76 18.11 4.44 -18.21
CA ALA A 76 18.39 5.73 -18.85
C ALA A 76 19.86 6.11 -18.66
#